data_AF-W7Z5C5-F1
#
_entry.id   AF-W7Z5C5-F1
#
_cell.length_a   1.000
_cell.length_b   1.000
_cell.length_c   1.000
_cell.angle_alpha   90.00
_cell.angle_beta   90.00
_cell.angle_gamma   90.00
#
_symmetry.space_group_name_H-M   'P 1'
#
loop_
_entity.id
_entity.type
_entity.pdbx_description
1 polymer ?
#
loop_
_entity_poly.entity_id
_entity_poly.type
_entity_poly.pdbx_seq_one_letter_code
_entity_poly.pdbx_strand_id
1 'polypeptide(L)'
;MSPFKSSTGLPENIAATLCYLFAFIGGIVFLAVEKHSRYVLFHALQSILVFGFIMIAHVLCGYIPLIGSFIASLLSLISFVLWLYMIFTSL
;
A
#
# COMPACT_ATOMS: atom_id res chain seq x y z
N MET A 1 -14.49 17.68 -21.37
CA MET A 1 -13.24 17.01 -20.92
C MET A 1 -13.59 16.31 -19.63
N SER A 2 -13.47 14.98 -19.53
CA SER A 2 -13.80 14.28 -18.29
C SER A 2 -12.88 14.81 -17.17
N PRO A 3 -13.43 15.12 -15.98
CA PRO A 3 -12.63 15.60 -14.85
C PRO A 3 -11.69 14.52 -14.28
N PHE A 4 -11.89 13.26 -14.68
CA PHE A 4 -11.09 12.11 -14.27
C PHE A 4 -10.05 11.80 -15.35
N LYS A 5 -8.80 12.23 -15.15
CA LYS A 5 -7.67 11.88 -16.02
C LYS A 5 -6.68 10.98 -15.28
N SER A 6 -7.13 9.78 -14.92
CA SER A 6 -6.24 8.65 -14.69
C SER A 6 -5.91 8.01 -16.05
N SER A 7 -4.69 7.50 -16.19
CA SER A 7 -4.26 6.76 -17.39
C SER A 7 -4.96 5.41 -17.52
N THR A 8 -5.53 4.92 -16.42
CA THR A 8 -6.31 3.66 -16.39
C THR A 8 -7.77 3.84 -16.79
N GLY A 9 -8.24 5.09 -16.92
CA GLY A 9 -9.66 5.40 -17.17
C GLY A 9 -10.57 5.22 -15.95
N LEU A 10 -10.02 4.77 -14.80
CA LEU A 10 -10.76 4.66 -13.54
C LEU A 10 -10.90 6.02 -12.85
N PRO A 11 -11.92 6.20 -11.99
CA PRO A 11 -11.93 7.26 -11.00
C PRO A 11 -10.67 7.18 -10.12
N GLU A 12 -10.08 8.33 -9.82
CA GLU A 12 -8.78 8.39 -9.14
C GLU A 12 -8.80 7.73 -7.76
N ASN A 13 -9.91 7.83 -7.04
CA ASN A 13 -10.09 7.18 -5.73
C ASN A 13 -10.20 5.65 -5.83
N ILE A 14 -10.88 5.13 -6.86
CA ILE A 14 -10.93 3.69 -7.13
C ILE A 14 -9.52 3.19 -7.48
N ALA A 15 -8.82 3.88 -8.39
CA ALA A 15 -7.44 3.53 -8.76
C ALA A 15 -6.48 3.59 -7.57
N ALA A 16 -6.58 4.62 -6.73
CA ALA A 16 -5.76 4.77 -5.53
C ALA A 16 -6.02 3.66 -4.51
N THR A 17 -7.29 3.29 -4.29
CA THR A 17 -7.64 2.18 -3.39
C THR A 17 -7.05 0.84 -3.89
N LEU A 18 -7.06 0.62 -5.21
CA LEU A 18 -6.48 -0.57 -5.83
C LEU A 18 -4.95 -0.64 -5.68
N CYS A 19 -4.25 0.48 -5.45
CA CYS A 19 -2.83 0.46 -5.10
C CYS A 19 -2.54 -0.35 -3.83
N TYR A 20 -3.51 -0.49 -2.93
CA TYR A 20 -3.40 -1.22 -1.67
C TYR A 20 -3.93 -2.66 -1.75
N LEU A 21 -4.43 -3.07 -2.91
CA LEU A 21 -4.88 -4.43 -3.15
C LEU A 21 -3.66 -5.35 -3.30
N PHE A 22 -3.65 -6.45 -2.56
CA PHE A 22 -2.52 -7.40 -2.50
C PHE A 22 -1.20 -6.74 -2.06
N ALA A 23 -1.24 -5.98 -0.95
CA ALA A 23 -0.10 -5.30 -0.37
C ALA A 23 0.59 -4.37 -1.41
N PHE A 24 1.90 -4.52 -1.65
CA PHE A 24 2.65 -3.66 -2.58
C PHE A 24 2.44 -4.00 -4.06
N ILE A 25 1.78 -5.11 -4.41
CA ILE A 25 1.62 -5.54 -5.81
C ILE A 25 0.78 -4.51 -6.58
N GLY A 26 -0.34 -4.06 -6.01
CA GLY A 26 -1.16 -3.00 -6.60
C GLY A 26 -0.33 -1.73 -6.85
N GLY A 27 0.48 -1.31 -5.87
CA GLY A 27 1.36 -0.15 -6.00
C GLY A 27 2.36 -0.27 -7.15
N ILE A 28 2.99 -1.44 -7.33
CA ILE A 28 3.92 -1.70 -8.45
C ILE A 28 3.19 -1.54 -9.79
N VAL A 29 2.02 -2.16 -9.92
CA VAL A 29 1.22 -2.11 -11.15
C VAL A 29 0.86 -0.66 -11.47
N PHE A 30 0.31 0.09 -10.51
CA PHE A 30 -0.10 1.48 -10.74
C PHE A 30 1.06 2.44 -10.99
N LEU A 31 2.25 2.24 -10.39
CA LEU A 31 3.43 3.00 -10.80
C LEU A 31 3.83 2.72 -12.27
N ALA A 32 3.65 1.48 -12.73
CA ALA A 32 3.98 1.10 -14.09
C ALA A 32 2.97 1.70 -15.10
N VAL A 33 1.67 1.65 -14.81
CA VAL A 33 0.61 2.00 -15.78
C VAL A 33 0.06 3.42 -15.65
N GLU A 34 0.08 4.03 -14.46
CA GLU A 34 -0.41 5.40 -14.27
C GLU A 34 0.66 6.43 -14.67
N LYS A 35 0.25 7.49 -15.38
CA LYS A 35 1.10 8.57 -15.90
C LYS A 35 0.52 9.97 -15.71
N HIS A 36 -0.77 10.09 -15.41
CA HIS A 36 -1.49 11.37 -15.43
C HIS A 36 -1.98 11.78 -14.05
N SER A 37 -2.44 10.83 -13.24
CA SER A 37 -2.94 11.13 -11.90
C SER A 37 -1.82 11.13 -10.85
N ARG A 38 -1.46 12.32 -10.35
CA ARG A 38 -0.52 12.46 -9.23
C ARG A 38 -1.05 11.83 -7.94
N TYR A 39 -2.36 11.82 -7.75
CA TYR A 39 -3.03 11.21 -6.61
C TYR A 39 -2.80 9.69 -6.59
N VAL A 40 -3.12 9.02 -7.70
CA VAL A 40 -2.91 7.56 -7.84
C VAL A 40 -1.43 7.20 -7.70
N LEU A 41 -0.52 7.99 -8.30
CA LEU A 41 0.93 7.78 -8.17
C LEU A 41 1.43 7.90 -6.73
N PHE A 42 0.89 8.84 -5.95
CA PHE A 42 1.21 8.97 -4.53
C PHE A 42 0.80 7.71 -3.75
N HIS A 43 -0.44 7.26 -3.91
CA HIS A 43 -0.93 6.05 -3.23
C HIS A 43 -0.19 4.78 -3.69
N ALA A 44 0.22 4.73 -4.96
CA ALA A 44 1.03 3.64 -5.50
C ALA A 44 2.41 3.58 -4.84
N LEU A 45 3.12 4.72 -4.75
CA LEU A 45 4.41 4.80 -4.05
C LEU A 45 4.26 4.49 -2.55
N GLN A 46 3.24 5.07 -1.91
CA GLN A 46 2.95 4.84 -0.49
C GLN A 46 2.72 3.35 -0.21
N SER A 47 1.99 2.64 -1.07
CA SER A 47 1.77 1.20 -0.96
C SER A 47 3.08 0.42 -0.94
N ILE A 48 3.96 0.68 -1.92
CA ILE A 48 5.26 -0.01 -2.02
C ILE A 48 6.12 0.26 -0.79
N LEU A 49 6.23 1.52 -0.38
CA LEU A 49 7.08 1.88 0.75
C LEU A 49 6.57 1.30 2.07
N VAL A 50 5.26 1.40 2.34
CA VAL A 50 4.67 0.92 3.59
C VAL A 50 4.75 -0.61 3.68
N PHE A 51 4.29 -1.33 2.66
CA PHE A 51 4.30 -2.79 2.71
C PHE A 51 5.70 -3.38 2.55
N GLY A 52 6.59 -2.73 1.79
CA GLY A 52 8.00 -3.10 1.73
C GLY A 52 8.68 -2.96 3.09
N PHE A 53 8.43 -1.87 3.82
CA PHE A 53 8.92 -1.68 5.18
C PHE A 53 8.36 -2.73 6.16
N ILE A 54 7.04 -2.98 6.13
CA ILE A 54 6.40 -4.00 6.96
C ILE A 54 6.99 -5.39 6.69
N MET A 55 7.23 -5.74 5.42
CA MET A 55 7.86 -7.00 5.04
C MET A 55 9.25 -7.14 5.63
N ILE A 56 10.10 -6.11 5.48
CA ILE A 56 11.46 -6.11 6.06
C ILE A 56 11.39 -6.23 7.58
N ALA A 57 10.51 -5.47 8.23
CA ALA A 57 10.34 -5.54 9.69
C ALA A 57 9.90 -6.94 10.16
N HIS A 58 9.01 -7.61 9.43
CA HIS A 58 8.63 -9.00 9.71
C HIS A 58 9.81 -9.97 9.55
N VAL A 59 10.61 -9.82 8.50
CA VAL A 59 11.82 -10.62 8.29
C VAL A 59 12.81 -10.42 9.45
N LEU A 60 13.01 -9.17 9.88
CA LEU A 60 13.90 -8.85 11.01
C LEU A 60 13.41 -9.45 12.34
N CYS A 61 12.10 -9.48 12.58
CA CYS A 61 11.53 -10.12 13.76
C CYS A 61 11.84 -11.63 13.83
N GLY A 62 11.94 -12.30 12.67
CA GLY A 62 12.28 -13.73 12.59
C GLY A 62 13.66 -14.09 13.14
N TYR A 63 14.58 -13.12 13.21
CA TYR A 63 15.91 -13.31 13.78
C TYR A 63 15.98 -13.10 15.30
N ILE A 64 14.88 -12.66 15.93
CA ILE A 64 14.84 -12.40 17.37
C ILE A 64 14.28 -13.63 18.10
N PRO A 65 15.11 -14.43 18.80
CA PRO A 65 14.62 -15.60 19.52
C PRO A 65 13.68 -15.21 20.66
N LEU A 66 12.76 -16.11 21.00
CA LEU A 66 11.77 -16.00 22.09
C LEU A 66 10.69 -14.90 21.92
N ILE A 67 11.08 -13.66 21.63
CA ILE A 67 10.16 -12.51 21.57
C ILE A 67 9.78 -12.08 20.15
N GLY A 68 10.51 -12.53 19.11
CA GLY A 68 10.27 -12.12 17.72
C GLY A 68 8.87 -12.41 17.21
N SER A 69 8.29 -13.56 17.59
CA SER A 69 6.92 -13.92 17.22
C SER A 69 5.87 -13.01 17.86
N PHE A 70 6.09 -12.57 19.10
CA PHE A 70 5.20 -11.63 19.77
C PHE A 70 5.25 -10.24 19.10
N ILE A 71 6.46 -9.75 18.79
CA ILE A 71 6.64 -8.48 18.08
C ILE A 71 6.00 -8.55 16.68
N ALA A 72 6.21 -9.64 15.95
CA ALA A 72 5.61 -9.86 14.64
C ALA A 72 4.07 -9.85 14.71
N SER A 73 3.48 -10.46 15.74
CA SER A 73 2.02 -10.45 15.96
C SER A 73 1.48 -9.02 16.13
N LEU A 74 2.16 -8.21 16.95
CA LEU A 74 1.78 -6.80 17.15
C LEU A 74 1.95 -5.98 15.88
N LEU A 75 3.06 -6.21 15.15
CA LEU A 75 3.30 -5.57 13.86
C LEU A 75 2.21 -5.90 12.85
N SER A 76 1.71 -7.14 12.80
CA SER A 76 0.59 -7.53 11.94
C SER A 76 -0.71 -6.79 12.28
N LEU A 77 -1.02 -6.62 13.56
CA LEU A 77 -2.19 -5.84 13.99
C LEU A 77 -2.08 -4.37 13.59
N ILE A 78 -0.92 -3.75 13.84
CA ILE A 78 -0.65 -2.37 13.43
C ILE A 78 -0.74 -2.23 11.91
N SER A 79 -0.16 -3.18 11.18
CA SER A 79 -0.18 -3.21 9.71
C SER A 79 -1.60 -3.30 9.15
N PHE A 80 -2.47 -4.09 9.80
CA PHE A 80 -3.87 -4.20 9.42
C PHE A 80 -4.62 -2.87 9.62
N VAL A 81 -4.43 -2.21 10.77
CA VAL A 81 -5.04 -0.89 11.03
C VAL A 81 -4.52 0.15 10.04
N LEU A 82 -3.20 0.16 9.78
CA LEU A 82 -2.59 1.07 8.82
C LEU A 82 -3.13 0.84 7.40
N TRP A 83 -3.33 -0.42 7.00
CA TRP A 83 -3.93 -0.75 5.70
C TRP A 83 -5.35 -0.22 5.57
N LEU A 84 -6.20 -0.41 6.60
CA LEU A 84 -7.55 0.14 6.61
C LEU A 84 -7.56 1.67 6.57
N TYR A 85 -6.65 2.31 7.32
CA TYR A 85 -6.48 3.76 7.29
C TYR A 85 -6.10 4.23 5.88
N MET A 86 -5.14 3.57 5.24
CA MET A 86 -4.72 3.88 3.87
C MET A 86 -5.87 3.77 2.88
N ILE A 87 -6.66 2.68 2.93
CA ILE A 87 -7.87 2.53 2.13
C ILE A 87 -8.83 3.69 2.36
N PHE A 88 -9.16 3.99 3.62
CA PHE A 88 -10.09 5.07 3.96
C PHE A 88 -9.63 6.43 3.42
N THR A 89 -8.33 6.74 3.52
CA THR A 89 -7.77 7.99 2.99
C THR A 89 -7.67 8.05 1.47
N SER A 90 -7.81 6.91 0.78
CA SER A 90 -7.78 6.83 -0.69
C SER A 90 -9.16 6.90 -1.37
N LEU A 91 -10.25 6.90 -0.58
CA LEU A 91 -11.64 6.99 -1.05
C LEU A 91 -12.05 8.43 -1.35
#